data_AF-A0A3P3YCS2-F1
#
_entry.id   AF-A0A3P3YCS2-F1
#
_cell.length_a   1.000
_cell.length_b   1.000
_cell.length_c   1.000
_cell.angle_alpha   90.00
_cell.angle_beta   90.00
_cell.angle_gamma   90.00
#
_symmetry.space_group_name_H-M   'P 1'
#
loop_
_entity.id
_entity.type
_entity.pdbx_description
1 polymer ?
#
loop_
_entity_poly.entity_id
_entity_poly.type
_entity_poly.pdbx_seq_one_letter_code
_entity_poly.pdbx_strand_id
1 'polypeptide(L)'
;MRGVVRRRLSSAGVEAVRARKAARAQAVTRMIGAGTIEDVAVPALPKEYAMHYPPRTVPFAERHVDLLEDVFRDLKSVKKREQDLLTEPAPDPEHARARWPDRPEVRELLQRSDLAIGDVIEPRRPDPYDAAAGPDQFRDVTPPLPGTVPAHANLVDIGFTDFGALLDMDFQSEFADSKWLGVDLCPFNCAKTRVMLEMMRVKHCTGQEIMEVYINSVWSVKTVYLFAEAVYRLLNSPAQPVEKSVQSILRAWACAVDALHKVSVTSAVRRLDDRSDFHRVCGDVCHLPTAPDRASCLRALLTGDYVGAGMGDDSTRVGSIVFFSNPAILQATMTFSTPLSAHASFGPGPSGIVERTVAALKAKIDRLCTRIECGQVEAMVKCAPVAGAVQAIRSLQPHRISWNGVQEYIQIDEFHQMAREMSFHGPGTEHHFVSRQWPKSIFGADIYDIAVDHRSALLQEGRDLLARLFKAARLSSEPIIDPTRLANAVLARRFARTYVDYFVASAGRDCAAQGDISIVPPLPFSVSPSIICFALTYRNKPSS
;
A
#
# COMPACT_ATOMS: atom_id res chain seq x y z
N MET A 1 -15.45 11.55 44.81
CA MET A 1 -16.79 11.08 44.36
C MET A 1 -17.39 12.10 43.41
N ARG A 2 -17.32 11.90 42.09
CA ARG A 2 -18.08 12.66 41.10
C ARG A 2 -18.90 11.65 40.28
N GLY A 3 -20.22 11.69 40.45
CA GLY A 3 -21.17 10.79 39.80
C GLY A 3 -21.52 11.25 38.39
N VAL A 4 -21.51 10.32 37.44
CA VAL A 4 -21.94 10.51 36.05
C VAL A 4 -23.44 10.25 35.95
N VAL A 5 -24.23 11.27 35.64
CA VAL A 5 -25.66 11.14 35.30
C VAL A 5 -25.79 10.75 33.83
N ARG A 6 -26.07 9.48 33.55
CA ARG A 6 -26.53 9.04 32.21
C ARG A 6 -28.02 9.39 32.06
N ARG A 7 -28.36 10.40 31.24
CA ARG A 7 -29.75 10.63 30.81
C ARG A 7 -30.19 9.47 29.91
N ARG A 8 -31.11 8.63 30.39
CA ARG A 8 -31.84 7.67 29.56
C ARG A 8 -32.83 8.43 28.69
N LEU A 9 -32.75 8.25 27.37
CA LEU A 9 -33.81 8.69 26.46
C LEU A 9 -35.10 7.94 26.82
N SER A 10 -36.22 8.65 26.88
CA SER A 10 -37.53 8.07 27.18
C SER A 10 -37.93 7.06 26.08
N SER A 11 -38.76 6.08 26.44
CA SER A 11 -39.31 5.09 25.50
C SER A 11 -39.95 5.76 24.27
N ALA A 12 -40.62 6.89 24.47
CA ALA A 12 -41.18 7.72 23.40
C ALA A 12 -40.12 8.30 22.45
N GLY A 13 -38.93 8.66 22.97
CA GLY A 13 -37.80 9.11 22.15
C GLY A 13 -37.20 7.97 21.31
N VAL A 14 -37.15 6.75 21.85
CA VAL A 14 -36.69 5.56 21.13
C VAL A 14 -37.69 5.15 20.05
N GLU A 15 -39.00 5.24 20.32
CA GLU A 15 -40.05 4.96 19.34
C GLU A 15 -40.12 6.02 18.24
N ALA A 16 -39.93 7.31 18.56
CA ALA A 16 -39.87 8.37 17.55
C ALA A 16 -38.66 8.20 16.60
N VAL A 17 -37.52 7.74 17.12
CA VAL A 17 -36.34 7.41 16.31
C VAL A 17 -36.61 6.17 15.45
N ARG A 18 -37.25 5.12 15.99
CA ARG A 18 -37.64 3.93 15.22
C ARG A 18 -38.66 4.24 14.12
N ALA A 19 -39.66 5.08 14.40
CA ALA A 19 -40.67 5.50 13.43
C ALA A 19 -40.05 6.36 12.31
N ARG A 20 -39.13 7.28 12.64
CA ARG A 20 -38.36 8.04 11.63
C ARG A 20 -37.45 7.15 10.79
N LYS A 21 -36.83 6.12 11.38
CA LYS A 21 -36.04 5.12 10.65
C LYS A 21 -36.90 4.25 9.73
N ALA A 22 -38.07 3.79 10.18
CA ALA A 22 -39.00 3.00 9.37
C ALA A 22 -39.58 3.80 8.20
N ALA A 23 -39.94 5.07 8.42
CA ALA A 23 -40.40 5.97 7.37
C ALA A 23 -39.31 6.28 6.33
N ARG A 24 -38.04 6.37 6.76
CA ARG A 24 -36.89 6.55 5.85
C ARG A 24 -36.53 5.28 5.09
N ALA A 25 -36.59 4.10 5.72
CA ALA A 25 -36.42 2.83 5.03
C ALA A 25 -37.48 2.64 3.93
N GLN A 26 -38.74 3.00 4.21
CA GLN A 26 -39.80 3.04 3.18
C GLN A 26 -39.56 4.09 2.10
N ALA A 27 -38.92 5.23 2.42
CA ALA A 27 -38.53 6.23 1.43
C ALA A 27 -37.40 5.73 0.51
N VAL A 28 -36.44 4.98 1.05
CA VAL A 28 -35.39 4.28 0.28
C VAL A 28 -36.01 3.18 -0.60
N THR A 29 -36.95 2.39 -0.09
CA THR A 29 -37.70 1.41 -0.90
C THR A 29 -38.53 2.07 -2.01
N ARG A 30 -39.07 3.28 -1.79
CA ARG A 30 -39.79 4.06 -2.82
C ARG A 30 -38.85 4.72 -3.82
N MET A 31 -37.65 5.18 -3.41
CA MET A 31 -36.62 5.69 -4.31
C MET A 31 -36.01 4.59 -5.20
N ILE A 32 -35.98 3.35 -4.73
CA ILE A 32 -35.64 2.16 -5.56
C ILE A 32 -36.69 1.92 -6.66
N GLY A 33 -37.91 2.47 -6.53
CA GLY A 33 -39.00 2.32 -7.48
C GLY A 33 -39.36 3.57 -8.30
N ALA A 34 -38.61 4.66 -8.21
CA ALA A 34 -38.90 5.87 -8.99
C ALA A 34 -37.65 6.74 -9.22
N GLY A 35 -37.15 6.70 -10.46
CA GLY A 35 -36.89 7.92 -11.23
C GLY A 35 -35.61 8.68 -10.90
N THR A 36 -34.55 8.48 -11.69
CA THR A 36 -33.33 9.34 -11.83
C THR A 36 -32.16 9.20 -10.82
N ILE A 37 -31.67 7.97 -10.64
CA ILE A 37 -30.26 7.53 -10.86
C ILE A 37 -30.42 6.12 -11.49
N GLU A 38 -31.20 6.06 -12.55
CA GLU A 38 -31.71 4.83 -13.13
C GLU A 38 -30.73 4.34 -14.20
N ASP A 39 -29.92 3.35 -13.83
CA ASP A 39 -29.53 2.20 -14.65
C ASP A 39 -28.31 1.44 -14.10
N VAL A 40 -27.75 1.86 -12.96
CA VAL A 40 -26.84 0.97 -12.20
C VAL A 40 -27.70 0.05 -11.33
N ALA A 41 -28.08 -1.10 -11.87
CA ALA A 41 -28.71 -2.16 -11.11
C ALA A 41 -27.78 -2.60 -9.97
N VAL A 42 -28.09 -2.17 -8.75
CA VAL A 42 -27.47 -2.70 -7.52
C VAL A 42 -27.83 -4.19 -7.46
N PRO A 43 -26.85 -5.12 -7.47
CA PRO A 43 -27.16 -6.55 -7.40
C PRO A 43 -27.94 -6.87 -6.13
N ALA A 44 -28.72 -7.95 -6.15
CA ALA A 44 -29.46 -8.48 -5.01
C ALA A 44 -28.54 -9.11 -3.92
N LEU A 45 -27.45 -8.41 -3.57
CA LEU A 45 -26.49 -8.70 -2.50
C LEU A 45 -27.15 -9.11 -1.17
N PRO A 46 -28.29 -8.53 -0.73
CA PRO A 46 -28.91 -8.94 0.52
C PRO A 46 -29.37 -10.40 0.52
N LYS A 47 -29.76 -10.97 -0.64
CA LYS A 47 -30.27 -12.34 -0.72
C LYS A 47 -29.17 -13.39 -0.74
N GLU A 48 -28.09 -13.19 -1.50
CA GLU A 48 -26.94 -14.11 -1.47
C GLU A 48 -26.23 -14.07 -0.10
N TYR A 49 -26.06 -12.87 0.48
CA TYR A 49 -25.40 -12.71 1.77
C TYR A 49 -26.22 -13.29 2.93
N ALA A 50 -27.55 -13.09 2.94
CA ALA A 50 -28.43 -13.63 3.97
C ALA A 50 -28.59 -15.17 3.92
N MET A 51 -28.30 -15.80 2.78
CA MET A 51 -28.32 -17.27 2.65
C MET A 51 -27.05 -17.92 3.21
N HIS A 52 -25.90 -17.24 3.17
CA HIS A 52 -24.63 -17.78 3.66
C HIS A 52 -24.31 -17.44 5.13
N TYR A 53 -24.96 -16.41 5.69
CA TYR A 53 -24.82 -16.01 7.09
C TYR A 53 -26.20 -15.95 7.75
N PRO A 54 -26.63 -16.99 8.49
CA PRO A 54 -27.96 -16.99 9.08
C PRO A 54 -28.11 -15.81 10.07
N PRO A 55 -29.31 -15.21 10.16
CA PRO A 55 -29.59 -13.90 10.78
C PRO A 55 -29.47 -13.86 12.32
N ARG A 56 -28.73 -14.78 12.95
CA ARG A 56 -28.63 -14.82 14.42
C ARG A 56 -27.80 -13.68 15.02
N THR A 57 -27.17 -12.82 14.21
CA THR A 57 -26.60 -11.56 14.70
C THR A 57 -27.05 -10.38 13.83
N VAL A 58 -28.25 -9.89 14.15
CA VAL A 58 -28.87 -8.63 13.69
C VAL A 58 -27.93 -7.40 13.63
N PRO A 59 -26.86 -7.26 14.46
CA PRO A 59 -25.96 -6.10 14.38
C PRO A 59 -25.18 -5.95 13.07
N PHE A 60 -25.01 -7.02 12.29
CA PHE A 60 -24.10 -7.01 11.13
C PHE A 60 -24.76 -6.49 9.85
N ALA A 61 -26.06 -6.78 9.63
CA ALA A 61 -26.81 -6.26 8.48
C ALA A 61 -27.20 -4.77 8.65
N GLU A 62 -27.52 -4.35 9.87
CA GLU A 62 -27.84 -2.94 10.19
C GLU A 62 -26.63 -2.02 9.94
N ARG A 63 -25.40 -2.48 10.23
CA ARG A 63 -24.16 -1.73 9.96
C ARG A 63 -23.83 -1.54 8.48
N HIS A 64 -24.23 -2.47 7.61
CA HIS A 64 -23.99 -2.32 6.17
C HIS A 64 -24.88 -1.24 5.53
N VAL A 65 -26.06 -1.02 6.09
CA VAL A 65 -26.91 0.12 5.70
C VAL A 65 -26.27 1.43 6.14
N ASP A 66 -25.78 1.50 7.39
CA ASP A 66 -25.04 2.66 7.88
C ASP A 66 -23.78 2.94 7.03
N LEU A 67 -23.09 1.88 6.56
CA LEU A 67 -21.94 2.00 5.66
C LEU A 67 -22.29 2.62 4.31
N LEU A 68 -23.39 2.19 3.70
CA LEU A 68 -23.86 2.77 2.45
C LEU A 68 -24.27 4.24 2.67
N GLU A 69 -24.90 4.57 3.80
CA GLU A 69 -25.21 5.96 4.17
C GLU A 69 -23.95 6.82 4.36
N ASP A 70 -22.87 6.25 4.91
CA ASP A 70 -21.57 6.90 5.04
C ASP A 70 -20.91 7.12 3.68
N VAL A 71 -20.91 6.13 2.78
CA VAL A 71 -20.44 6.31 1.39
C VAL A 71 -21.20 7.46 0.71
N PHE A 72 -22.53 7.53 0.84
CA PHE A 72 -23.32 8.66 0.31
C PHE A 72 -23.00 10.01 1.00
N ARG A 73 -22.62 9.99 2.28
CA ARG A 73 -22.14 11.18 3.00
C ARG A 73 -20.78 11.64 2.44
N ASP A 74 -19.90 10.70 2.11
CA ASP A 74 -18.62 11.00 1.49
C ASP A 74 -18.78 11.55 0.08
N LEU A 75 -19.77 11.09 -0.68
CA LEU A 75 -20.08 11.70 -1.99
C LEU A 75 -20.48 13.19 -1.85
N LYS A 76 -21.18 13.54 -0.77
CA LYS A 76 -21.49 14.94 -0.44
C LYS A 76 -20.26 15.70 0.04
N SER A 77 -19.37 15.05 0.79
CA SER A 77 -18.12 15.66 1.27
C SER A 77 -17.15 15.96 0.12
N VAL A 78 -17.07 15.09 -0.90
CA VAL A 78 -16.26 15.31 -2.11
C VAL A 78 -16.73 16.55 -2.88
N LYS A 79 -18.05 16.68 -3.12
CA LYS A 79 -18.61 17.88 -3.78
C LYS A 79 -18.38 19.15 -2.98
N LYS A 80 -18.54 19.07 -1.66
CA LYS A 80 -18.24 20.20 -0.77
C LYS A 80 -16.76 20.57 -0.87
N ARG A 81 -15.86 19.58 -0.82
CA ARG A 81 -14.42 19.81 -0.92
C ARG A 81 -14.02 20.43 -2.24
N GLU A 82 -14.66 20.07 -3.33
CA GLU A 82 -14.44 20.74 -4.62
C GLU A 82 -14.84 22.21 -4.57
N GLN A 83 -15.99 22.53 -3.97
CA GLN A 83 -16.42 23.92 -3.77
C GLN A 83 -15.47 24.68 -2.85
N ASP A 84 -15.02 24.07 -1.76
CA ASP A 84 -14.06 24.63 -0.83
C ASP A 84 -12.75 24.96 -1.57
N LEU A 85 -12.20 24.02 -2.37
CA LEU A 85 -11.03 24.26 -3.21
C LEU A 85 -11.21 25.41 -4.22
N LEU A 86 -12.42 25.63 -4.73
CA LEU A 86 -12.71 26.70 -5.69
C LEU A 86 -13.02 28.06 -5.03
N THR A 87 -12.99 28.15 -3.70
CA THR A 87 -13.35 29.37 -2.96
C THR A 87 -12.31 29.78 -1.92
N GLU A 88 -11.57 28.82 -1.36
CA GLU A 88 -10.54 29.07 -0.35
C GLU A 88 -9.33 29.79 -0.94
N PRO A 89 -8.84 30.87 -0.30
CA PRO A 89 -7.68 31.63 -0.79
C PRO A 89 -6.42 30.77 -0.89
N ALA A 90 -5.52 31.14 -1.79
CA ALA A 90 -4.22 30.49 -2.01
C ALA A 90 -3.07 31.48 -1.78
N PRO A 91 -1.90 31.03 -1.28
CA PRO A 91 -1.67 29.72 -0.67
C PRO A 91 -2.41 29.61 0.68
N ASP A 92 -3.01 28.46 0.98
CA ASP A 92 -3.65 28.22 2.28
C ASP A 92 -2.58 28.08 3.38
N PRO A 93 -2.50 29.02 4.35
CA PRO A 93 -1.48 28.98 5.39
C PRO A 93 -1.62 27.78 6.34
N GLU A 94 -2.83 27.25 6.55
CA GLU A 94 -3.04 26.07 7.39
C GLU A 94 -2.59 24.81 6.68
N HIS A 95 -2.97 24.65 5.41
CA HIS A 95 -2.51 23.54 4.60
C HIS A 95 -0.98 23.54 4.45
N ALA A 96 -0.38 24.70 4.20
CA ALA A 96 1.07 24.80 4.11
C ALA A 96 1.77 24.45 5.43
N ARG A 97 1.24 24.87 6.58
CA ARG A 97 1.74 24.43 7.90
C ARG A 97 1.61 22.92 8.09
N ALA A 98 0.51 22.31 7.65
CA ALA A 98 0.31 20.87 7.76
C ALA A 98 1.28 20.09 6.85
N ARG A 99 1.62 20.63 5.67
CA ARG A 99 2.61 20.03 4.76
C ARG A 99 4.05 20.18 5.27
N TRP A 100 4.34 21.27 5.98
CA TRP A 100 5.67 21.60 6.52
C TRP A 100 5.63 21.95 8.02
N PRO A 101 5.22 21.00 8.89
CA PRO A 101 5.00 21.28 10.31
C PRO A 101 6.28 21.68 11.05
N ASP A 102 7.43 21.15 10.63
CA ASP A 102 8.73 21.35 11.28
C ASP A 102 9.57 22.47 10.66
N ARG A 103 8.94 23.34 9.85
CA ARG A 103 9.60 24.48 9.19
C ARG A 103 8.88 25.79 9.50
N PRO A 104 9.09 26.39 10.68
CA PRO A 104 8.52 27.71 10.98
C PRO A 104 8.89 28.77 9.92
N GLU A 105 10.06 28.65 9.30
CA GLU A 105 10.54 29.47 8.19
C GLU A 105 9.67 29.39 6.92
N VAL A 106 8.86 28.34 6.75
CA VAL A 106 7.95 28.24 5.60
C VAL A 106 6.91 29.36 5.61
N ARG A 107 6.55 29.91 6.78
CA ARG A 107 5.68 31.09 6.83
C ARG A 107 6.34 32.32 6.20
N GLU A 108 7.63 32.51 6.44
CA GLU A 108 8.42 33.58 5.84
C GLU A 108 8.62 33.30 4.35
N LEU A 109 8.88 32.04 3.99
CA LEU A 109 9.01 31.60 2.61
C LEU A 109 7.75 31.89 1.78
N LEU A 110 6.55 31.63 2.32
CA LEU A 110 5.29 31.91 1.62
C LEU A 110 4.95 33.41 1.53
N GLN A 111 5.63 34.25 2.31
CA GLN A 111 5.50 35.71 2.25
C GLN A 111 6.49 36.34 1.26
N ARG A 112 7.42 35.56 0.73
CA ARG A 112 8.37 36.02 -0.27
C ARG A 112 7.65 36.32 -1.58
N SER A 113 7.86 37.53 -2.10
CA SER A 113 7.33 37.93 -3.40
C SER A 113 8.03 37.26 -4.58
N ASP A 114 9.20 36.64 -4.36
CA ASP A 114 10.00 35.97 -5.39
C ASP A 114 9.78 34.46 -5.47
N LEU A 115 8.94 33.88 -4.60
CA LEU A 115 8.60 32.46 -4.66
C LEU A 115 7.64 32.18 -5.83
N ALA A 116 8.09 31.39 -6.79
CA ALA A 116 7.35 31.02 -7.98
C ALA A 116 6.90 29.56 -7.97
N ILE A 117 5.80 29.28 -8.65
CA ILE A 117 5.32 27.90 -8.89
C ILE A 117 6.41 27.10 -9.61
N GLY A 118 6.78 25.96 -9.03
CA GLY A 118 7.87 25.09 -9.49
C GLY A 118 9.16 25.25 -8.70
N ASP A 119 9.28 26.25 -7.83
CA ASP A 119 10.49 26.46 -7.03
C ASP A 119 10.74 25.31 -6.05
N VAL A 120 12.03 24.99 -5.86
CA VAL A 120 12.47 23.98 -4.90
C VAL A 120 12.52 24.58 -3.49
N ILE A 121 11.97 23.85 -2.53
CA ILE A 121 11.91 24.27 -1.12
C ILE A 121 13.05 23.65 -0.31
N GLU A 122 14.18 24.34 -0.30
CA GLU A 122 15.41 23.97 0.41
C GLU A 122 15.54 24.62 1.81
N PRO A 123 16.30 24.01 2.73
CA PRO A 123 16.83 22.65 2.67
C PRO A 123 15.73 21.62 3.01
N ARG A 124 15.77 20.45 2.36
CA ARG A 124 14.85 19.37 2.72
C ARG A 124 15.22 18.79 4.09
N ARG A 125 14.46 19.09 5.14
CA ARG A 125 14.50 18.28 6.36
C ARG A 125 13.72 16.98 6.12
N PRO A 126 14.35 15.79 6.28
CA PRO A 126 13.65 14.52 6.19
C PRO A 126 12.72 14.40 7.39
N ASP A 127 11.52 13.88 7.15
CA ASP A 127 10.65 13.44 8.23
C ASP A 127 11.32 12.21 8.86
N PRO A 128 11.47 12.12 10.19
CA PRO A 128 11.96 10.89 10.80
C PRO A 128 10.95 9.78 10.56
N TYR A 129 11.44 8.56 10.30
CA TYR A 129 10.56 7.40 10.23
C TYR A 129 9.92 7.15 11.60
N ASP A 130 8.60 7.27 11.69
CA ASP A 130 7.86 7.01 12.92
C ASP A 130 7.64 5.51 13.10
N ALA A 131 8.57 4.86 13.80
CA ALA A 131 8.46 3.45 14.16
C ALA A 131 7.27 3.14 15.08
N ALA A 132 6.69 4.15 15.75
CA ALA A 132 5.53 3.99 16.64
C ALA A 132 4.19 4.03 15.90
N ALA A 133 4.13 4.61 14.70
CA ALA A 133 2.96 4.57 13.81
C ALA A 133 2.60 3.16 13.34
N GLY A 134 3.47 2.18 13.57
CA GLY A 134 3.31 0.78 13.17
C GLY A 134 4.09 0.47 11.90
N PRO A 135 4.46 -0.80 11.67
CA PRO A 135 5.18 -1.17 10.47
C PRO A 135 4.22 -1.22 9.27
N ASP A 136 4.52 -0.46 8.21
CA ASP A 136 3.93 -0.73 6.90
C ASP A 136 4.44 -2.10 6.45
N GLN A 137 3.50 -3.03 6.27
CA GLN A 137 3.81 -4.43 5.99
C GLN A 137 4.24 -4.69 4.56
N PHE A 138 3.89 -3.79 3.64
CA PHE A 138 4.06 -4.01 2.22
C PHE A 138 4.54 -2.76 1.52
N ARG A 139 5.20 -3.00 0.40
CA ARG A 139 5.43 -2.03 -0.64
C ARG A 139 4.08 -1.68 -1.28
N ASP A 140 3.56 -0.49 -0.98
CA ASP A 140 2.27 -0.03 -1.53
C ASP A 140 2.29 0.23 -3.05
N VAL A 141 3.47 0.23 -3.67
CA VAL A 141 3.65 0.56 -5.09
C VAL A 141 4.72 -0.36 -5.66
N THR A 142 4.37 -1.17 -6.65
CA THR A 142 5.38 -1.78 -7.52
C THR A 142 6.06 -0.65 -8.29
N PRO A 143 7.34 -0.30 -8.03
CA PRO A 143 8.07 0.53 -8.97
C PRO A 143 7.95 -0.14 -10.34
N PRO A 144 7.87 0.63 -11.44
CA PRO A 144 8.02 0.08 -12.76
C PRO A 144 9.41 -0.54 -12.84
N LEU A 145 9.46 -1.83 -12.52
CA LEU A 145 10.61 -2.71 -12.64
C LEU A 145 10.44 -3.66 -13.84
N PRO A 146 9.89 -3.26 -15.02
CA PRO A 146 10.03 -4.11 -16.19
C PRO A 146 11.48 -3.98 -16.65
N GLY A 147 12.29 -4.93 -16.22
CA GLY A 147 13.65 -5.10 -16.72
C GLY A 147 14.04 -6.54 -16.51
N THR A 148 14.40 -7.21 -17.59
CA THR A 148 14.94 -8.55 -17.49
C THR A 148 16.24 -8.49 -16.69
N VAL A 149 16.31 -9.26 -15.61
CA VAL A 149 17.48 -9.36 -14.75
C VAL A 149 18.52 -10.23 -15.45
N PRO A 150 19.73 -9.72 -15.71
CA PRO A 150 20.81 -10.52 -16.29
C PRO A 150 21.15 -11.72 -15.41
N ALA A 151 21.70 -12.77 -16.01
CA ALA A 151 22.21 -13.90 -15.23
C ALA A 151 23.30 -13.42 -14.25
N HIS A 152 23.32 -14.00 -13.04
CA HIS A 152 24.27 -13.67 -11.96
C HIS A 152 24.20 -12.24 -11.44
N ALA A 153 23.09 -11.53 -11.68
CA ALA A 153 22.90 -10.19 -11.14
C ALA A 153 22.67 -10.23 -9.63
N ASN A 154 23.36 -9.35 -8.91
CA ASN A 154 23.14 -9.14 -7.48
C ASN A 154 22.16 -7.99 -7.28
N LEU A 155 21.13 -8.23 -6.49
CA LEU A 155 19.98 -7.37 -6.31
C LEU A 155 19.85 -6.97 -4.85
N VAL A 156 19.48 -5.71 -4.60
CA VAL A 156 19.29 -5.19 -3.25
C VAL A 156 17.98 -4.44 -3.15
N ASP A 157 17.19 -4.73 -2.12
CA ASP A 157 16.00 -3.98 -1.75
C ASP A 157 16.22 -3.30 -0.40
N ILE A 158 15.94 -2.00 -0.31
CA ILE A 158 16.15 -1.21 0.91
C ILE A 158 14.82 -0.58 1.34
N GLY A 159 14.40 -0.91 2.56
CA GLY A 159 13.16 -0.47 3.21
C GLY A 159 11.92 -1.19 2.72
N PHE A 160 10.95 -1.39 3.63
CA PHE A 160 9.71 -2.15 3.38
C PHE A 160 10.01 -3.45 2.63
N THR A 161 10.98 -4.19 3.14
CA THR A 161 11.52 -5.39 2.49
C THR A 161 10.48 -6.49 2.55
N ASP A 162 9.69 -6.55 1.49
CA ASP A 162 8.91 -7.69 1.08
C ASP A 162 9.48 -8.26 -0.23
N PHE A 163 9.09 -9.48 -0.60
CA PHE A 163 9.51 -10.03 -1.89
C PHE A 163 8.94 -9.28 -3.09
N GLY A 164 8.26 -8.14 -2.94
CA GLY A 164 7.55 -7.46 -4.02
C GLY A 164 8.43 -7.24 -5.24
N ALA A 165 9.60 -6.64 -5.07
CA ALA A 165 10.57 -6.47 -6.16
C ALA A 165 11.00 -7.80 -6.77
N LEU A 166 11.30 -8.79 -5.94
CA LEU A 166 11.78 -10.10 -6.39
C LEU A 166 10.70 -10.89 -7.16
N LEU A 167 9.43 -10.75 -6.78
CA LEU A 167 8.27 -11.36 -7.43
C LEU A 167 7.95 -10.72 -8.78
N ASP A 168 8.29 -9.44 -8.95
CA ASP A 168 8.07 -8.68 -10.17
C ASP A 168 9.22 -8.81 -11.18
N MET A 169 10.36 -9.39 -10.79
CA MET A 169 11.51 -9.57 -11.66
C MET A 169 11.38 -10.76 -12.62
N ASP A 170 11.75 -10.52 -13.87
CA ASP A 170 11.91 -11.55 -14.89
C ASP A 170 13.40 -11.86 -15.07
N PHE A 171 13.82 -13.10 -14.82
CA PHE A 171 15.24 -13.48 -14.88
C PHE A 171 15.52 -14.09 -16.25
N GLN A 172 16.55 -13.60 -16.93
CA GLN A 172 16.88 -14.02 -18.31
C GLN A 172 17.26 -15.50 -18.47
N SER A 173 17.61 -16.19 -17.37
CA SER A 173 18.09 -17.56 -17.40
C SER A 173 17.55 -18.37 -16.23
N GLU A 174 17.15 -19.62 -16.52
CA GLU A 174 16.85 -20.64 -15.50
C GLU A 174 18.12 -21.16 -14.80
N PHE A 175 19.31 -20.72 -15.16
CA PHE A 175 20.57 -21.12 -14.48
C PHE A 175 21.35 -19.91 -13.94
N ALA A 176 20.67 -18.81 -13.68
CA ALA A 176 21.30 -17.65 -13.06
C ALA A 176 21.60 -17.97 -11.59
N ASP A 177 22.83 -17.76 -11.10
CA ASP A 177 23.14 -17.76 -9.66
C ASP A 177 23.02 -16.32 -9.13
N SER A 178 21.78 -15.85 -9.01
CA SER A 178 21.52 -14.46 -8.61
C SER A 178 21.44 -14.35 -7.10
N LYS A 179 21.95 -13.25 -6.53
CA LYS A 179 21.80 -12.96 -5.10
C LYS A 179 20.80 -11.85 -4.89
N TRP A 180 19.99 -11.98 -3.86
CA TRP A 180 19.07 -10.94 -3.41
C TRP A 180 19.30 -10.64 -1.94
N LEU A 181 19.51 -9.36 -1.62
CA LEU A 181 19.64 -8.88 -0.26
C LEU A 181 18.55 -7.84 0.05
N GLY A 182 17.64 -8.20 0.94
CA GLY A 182 16.74 -7.27 1.58
C GLY A 182 17.37 -6.60 2.80
N VAL A 183 17.27 -5.28 2.94
CA VAL A 183 17.73 -4.51 4.10
C VAL A 183 16.58 -3.66 4.63
N ASP A 184 16.19 -3.89 5.87
CA ASP A 184 15.13 -3.14 6.52
C ASP A 184 15.54 -2.74 7.95
N LEU A 185 15.09 -1.56 8.39
CA LEU A 185 15.22 -1.13 9.76
C LEU A 185 14.13 -1.78 10.65
N CYS A 186 12.99 -2.12 10.05
CA CYS A 186 11.85 -2.71 10.71
C CYS A 186 12.10 -4.20 11.05
N PRO A 187 12.21 -4.57 12.34
CA PRO A 187 12.45 -5.95 12.72
C PRO A 187 11.29 -6.88 12.38
N PHE A 188 10.07 -6.33 12.32
CA PHE A 188 8.86 -7.09 11.95
C PHE A 188 8.90 -7.53 10.49
N ASN A 189 9.19 -6.61 9.57
CA ASN A 189 9.30 -6.93 8.13
C ASN A 189 10.42 -7.94 7.90
N CYS A 190 11.57 -7.74 8.56
CA CYS A 190 12.67 -8.71 8.52
C CYS A 190 12.26 -10.10 9.03
N ALA A 191 11.56 -10.18 10.17
CA ALA A 191 11.09 -11.45 10.72
C ALA A 191 10.14 -12.17 9.75
N LYS A 192 9.13 -11.45 9.23
CA LYS A 192 8.11 -12.00 8.32
C LYS A 192 8.76 -12.54 7.04
N THR A 193 9.62 -11.73 6.41
CA THR A 193 10.30 -12.10 5.16
C THR A 193 11.26 -13.26 5.36
N ARG A 194 12.00 -13.32 6.49
CA ARG A 194 12.85 -14.48 6.80
C ARG A 194 12.06 -15.77 7.03
N VAL A 195 10.92 -15.70 7.72
CA VAL A 195 10.06 -16.89 7.91
C VAL A 195 9.54 -17.38 6.57
N MET A 196 9.06 -16.49 5.70
CA MET A 196 8.62 -16.89 4.37
C MET A 196 9.77 -17.48 3.53
N LEU A 197 10.99 -16.92 3.58
CA LEU A 197 12.17 -17.51 2.93
C LEU A 197 12.45 -18.92 3.43
N GLU A 198 12.36 -19.14 4.74
CA GLU A 198 12.61 -20.46 5.32
C GLU A 198 11.49 -21.45 4.97
N MET A 199 10.23 -20.99 4.90
CA MET A 199 9.11 -21.78 4.41
C MET A 199 9.31 -22.21 2.94
N MET A 200 9.79 -21.30 2.08
CA MET A 200 10.09 -21.61 0.66
C MET A 200 11.15 -22.71 0.48
N ARG A 201 11.96 -22.99 1.51
CA ARG A 201 12.96 -24.08 1.50
C ARG A 201 12.40 -25.42 1.98
N VAL A 202 11.14 -25.46 2.42
CA VAL A 202 10.48 -26.69 2.87
C VAL A 202 9.78 -27.35 1.68
N LYS A 203 10.19 -28.58 1.31
CA LYS A 203 9.73 -29.33 0.12
C LYS A 203 8.22 -29.47 -0.09
N HIS A 204 7.39 -29.23 0.93
CA HIS A 204 5.93 -29.35 0.86
C HIS A 204 5.20 -28.01 0.96
N CYS A 205 5.95 -26.91 1.05
CA CYS A 205 5.42 -25.56 0.96
C CYS A 205 5.18 -25.21 -0.50
N THR A 206 4.00 -24.70 -0.81
CA THR A 206 3.65 -24.18 -2.13
C THR A 206 3.50 -22.66 -2.06
N GLY A 207 3.38 -22.00 -3.21
CA GLY A 207 3.08 -20.58 -3.23
C GLY A 207 1.77 -20.21 -2.54
N GLN A 208 0.86 -21.16 -2.29
CA GLN A 208 -0.34 -20.91 -1.51
C GLN A 208 -0.02 -20.57 -0.05
N GLU A 209 0.79 -21.38 0.64
CA GLU A 209 1.05 -21.16 2.07
C GLU A 209 1.93 -19.91 2.29
N ILE A 210 2.87 -19.65 1.38
CA ILE A 210 3.61 -18.39 1.36
C ILE A 210 2.67 -17.20 1.16
N MET A 211 1.75 -17.28 0.20
CA MET A 211 0.77 -16.23 -0.06
C MET A 211 -0.15 -16.00 1.15
N GLU A 212 -0.57 -17.05 1.85
CA GLU A 212 -1.37 -16.92 3.07
C GLU A 212 -0.61 -16.12 4.15
N VAL A 213 0.67 -16.41 4.38
CA VAL A 213 1.52 -15.61 5.29
C VAL A 213 1.75 -14.20 4.76
N TYR A 214 1.89 -14.08 3.44
CA TYR A 214 2.18 -12.82 2.80
C TYR A 214 1.01 -11.86 2.96
N ILE A 215 -0.22 -12.24 2.57
CA ILE A 215 -1.33 -11.29 2.36
C ILE A 215 -2.64 -11.59 3.12
N ASN A 216 -2.81 -12.78 3.70
CA ASN A 216 -4.09 -13.14 4.32
C ASN A 216 -4.15 -12.82 5.82
N SER A 217 -5.35 -12.41 6.24
CA SER A 217 -5.72 -12.34 7.66
C SER A 217 -6.01 -13.72 8.24
N VAL A 218 -6.24 -14.74 7.42
CA VAL A 218 -6.56 -16.12 7.84
C VAL A 218 -5.69 -17.14 7.13
N TRP A 219 -5.27 -18.17 7.86
CA TRP A 219 -4.35 -19.19 7.38
C TRP A 219 -4.99 -20.57 7.48
N SER A 220 -4.64 -21.44 6.54
CA SER A 220 -4.88 -22.88 6.66
C SER A 220 -4.04 -23.46 7.80
N VAL A 221 -4.52 -24.57 8.37
CA VAL A 221 -3.76 -25.35 9.36
C VAL A 221 -2.37 -25.74 8.83
N LYS A 222 -2.26 -26.08 7.54
CA LYS A 222 -0.98 -26.40 6.90
C LYS A 222 0.00 -25.22 6.93
N THR A 223 -0.47 -24.01 6.62
CA THR A 223 0.35 -22.79 6.70
C THR A 223 0.88 -22.56 8.11
N VAL A 224 0.06 -22.78 9.15
CA VAL A 224 0.50 -22.65 10.55
C VAL A 224 1.63 -23.61 10.87
N TYR A 225 1.50 -24.88 10.48
CA TYR A 225 2.54 -25.87 10.73
C TYR A 225 3.85 -25.51 10.03
N LEU A 226 3.80 -25.14 8.75
CA LEU A 226 4.98 -24.72 7.99
C LEU A 226 5.62 -23.44 8.55
N PHE A 227 4.79 -22.48 8.97
CA PHE A 227 5.25 -21.25 9.60
C PHE A 227 5.94 -21.54 10.94
N ALA A 228 5.34 -22.38 11.79
CA ALA A 228 5.92 -22.77 13.07
C ALA A 228 7.25 -23.52 12.90
N GLU A 229 7.33 -24.43 11.93
CA GLU A 229 8.57 -25.14 11.58
C GLU A 229 9.65 -24.15 11.14
N ALA A 230 9.33 -23.20 10.26
CA ALA A 230 10.26 -22.18 9.80
C ALA A 230 10.75 -21.27 10.94
N VAL A 231 9.85 -20.82 11.83
CA VAL A 231 10.21 -20.06 13.03
C VAL A 231 11.16 -20.85 13.94
N TYR A 232 10.86 -22.13 14.18
CA TYR A 232 11.70 -23.00 14.99
C TYR A 232 13.11 -23.15 14.38
N ARG A 233 13.21 -23.40 13.06
CA ARG A 233 14.50 -23.50 12.37
C ARG A 233 15.30 -22.20 12.47
N LEU A 234 14.67 -21.05 12.27
CA LEU A 234 15.35 -19.75 12.38
C LEU A 234 15.85 -19.45 13.79
N LEU A 235 15.10 -19.83 14.84
CA LEU A 235 15.51 -19.64 16.23
C LEU A 235 16.65 -20.57 16.66
N ASN A 236 16.76 -21.74 16.04
CA ASN A 236 17.73 -22.78 16.42
C ASN A 236 18.88 -22.95 15.43
N SER A 237 18.90 -22.24 14.30
CA SER A 237 19.94 -22.36 13.29
C SER A 237 21.22 -21.63 13.72
N PRO A 238 22.35 -22.32 13.92
CA PRO A 238 23.62 -21.68 14.23
C PRO A 238 24.24 -21.00 13.00
N ALA A 239 23.79 -21.35 11.78
CA ALA A 239 24.37 -20.88 10.53
C ALA A 239 23.95 -19.45 10.14
N GLN A 240 22.82 -18.96 10.67
CA GLN A 240 22.29 -17.64 10.36
C GLN A 240 21.93 -16.89 11.65
N PRO A 241 22.89 -16.18 12.27
CA PRO A 241 22.62 -15.44 13.49
C PRO A 241 21.57 -14.36 13.25
N VAL A 242 20.45 -14.48 13.94
CA VAL A 242 19.33 -13.53 13.88
C VAL A 242 19.59 -12.40 14.88
N GLU A 243 19.35 -11.15 14.48
CA GLU A 243 19.47 -9.97 15.33
C GLU A 243 18.49 -10.03 16.50
N LYS A 244 18.88 -9.52 17.69
CA LYS A 244 18.07 -9.63 18.92
C LYS A 244 16.63 -9.13 18.76
N SER A 245 16.43 -8.03 18.03
CA SER A 245 15.11 -7.45 17.76
C SER A 245 14.22 -8.39 16.94
N VAL A 246 14.77 -9.04 15.92
CA VAL A 246 14.09 -10.05 15.09
C VAL A 246 13.82 -11.31 15.92
N GLN A 247 14.79 -11.78 16.71
CA GLN A 247 14.61 -12.94 17.61
C GLN A 247 13.43 -12.75 18.58
N SER A 248 13.26 -11.55 19.14
CA SER A 248 12.14 -11.27 20.05
C SER A 248 10.78 -11.46 19.38
N ILE A 249 10.65 -11.04 18.11
CA ILE A 249 9.42 -11.23 17.33
C ILE A 249 9.19 -12.71 17.01
N LEU A 250 10.24 -13.41 16.56
CA LEU A 250 10.16 -14.84 16.28
C LEU A 250 9.77 -15.66 17.53
N ARG A 251 10.33 -15.34 18.70
CA ARG A 251 9.93 -15.98 19.98
C ARG A 251 8.48 -15.68 20.34
N ALA A 252 8.04 -14.44 20.16
CA ALA A 252 6.65 -14.08 20.41
C ALA A 252 5.70 -14.86 19.50
N TRP A 253 6.04 -15.01 18.21
CA TRP A 253 5.28 -15.83 17.27
C TRP A 253 5.31 -17.32 17.63
N ALA A 254 6.46 -17.87 18.03
CA ALA A 254 6.57 -19.25 18.48
C ALA A 254 5.62 -19.54 19.66
N CYS A 255 5.54 -18.63 20.66
CA CYS A 255 4.58 -18.74 21.75
C CYS A 255 3.12 -18.57 21.29
N ALA A 256 2.89 -17.76 20.26
CA ALA A 256 1.55 -17.47 19.76
C ALA A 256 0.97 -18.62 18.91
N VAL A 257 1.81 -19.43 18.24
CA VAL A 257 1.38 -20.63 17.49
C VAL A 257 0.51 -21.52 18.37
N ASP A 258 0.94 -21.79 19.61
CA ASP A 258 0.21 -22.65 20.55
C ASP A 258 -1.11 -22.01 21.04
N ALA A 259 -1.18 -20.68 21.08
CA ALA A 259 -2.34 -19.94 21.60
C ALA A 259 -3.42 -19.67 20.53
N LEU A 260 -3.05 -19.61 19.25
CA LEU A 260 -3.90 -19.10 18.17
C LEU A 260 -4.81 -20.15 17.50
N HIS A 261 -4.75 -21.41 17.95
CA HIS A 261 -5.78 -22.43 17.67
C HIS A 261 -7.22 -22.00 18.11
N LYS A 262 -7.37 -20.85 18.79
CA LYS A 262 -8.62 -20.39 19.41
C LYS A 262 -9.16 -19.05 18.89
N VAL A 263 -8.47 -18.37 17.97
CA VAL A 263 -9.01 -17.12 17.39
C VAL A 263 -9.84 -17.49 16.17
N SER A 264 -11.17 -17.56 16.37
CA SER A 264 -12.08 -17.77 15.26
C SER A 264 -11.94 -16.65 14.23
N VAL A 265 -12.09 -17.00 12.95
CA VAL A 265 -12.19 -16.08 11.81
C VAL A 265 -13.16 -14.93 12.12
N THR A 266 -14.24 -15.21 12.86
CA THR A 266 -15.23 -14.21 13.33
C THR A 266 -14.64 -13.13 14.23
N SER A 267 -13.68 -13.47 15.09
CA SER A 267 -13.03 -12.53 16.01
C SER A 267 -11.97 -11.68 15.31
N ALA A 268 -11.28 -12.29 14.33
CA ALA A 268 -10.34 -11.66 13.42
C ALA A 268 -11.02 -10.59 12.55
N VAL A 269 -12.16 -10.93 11.94
CA VAL A 269 -12.97 -10.02 11.11
C VAL A 269 -13.57 -8.87 11.94
N ARG A 270 -14.00 -9.09 13.18
CA ARG A 270 -14.50 -8.00 14.05
C ARG A 270 -13.46 -6.93 14.38
N ARG A 271 -12.16 -7.24 14.31
CA ARG A 271 -11.09 -6.23 14.51
C ARG A 271 -10.84 -5.39 13.26
N LEU A 272 -11.34 -5.84 12.11
CA LEU A 272 -11.33 -5.09 10.86
C LEU A 272 -12.50 -4.08 10.77
N ASP A 273 -13.48 -4.13 11.69
CA ASP A 273 -14.66 -3.25 11.68
C ASP A 273 -14.36 -1.82 12.21
N ASP A 274 -13.33 -1.60 13.04
CA ASP A 274 -12.97 -0.27 13.58
C ASP A 274 -12.17 0.61 12.57
N ARG A 275 -12.22 0.26 11.27
CA ARG A 275 -11.40 0.90 10.23
C ARG A 275 -12.03 2.17 9.70
N SER A 276 -11.32 3.28 9.84
CA SER A 276 -11.74 4.60 9.37
C SER A 276 -11.75 4.77 7.85
N ASP A 277 -11.14 3.87 7.08
CA ASP A 277 -10.99 3.97 5.62
C ASP A 277 -11.86 2.99 4.81
N PHE A 278 -12.62 2.12 5.48
CA PHE A 278 -13.40 1.07 4.83
C PHE A 278 -14.44 1.63 3.84
N HIS A 279 -15.05 2.78 4.15
CA HIS A 279 -15.98 3.50 3.26
C HIS A 279 -15.35 3.85 1.91
N ARG A 280 -14.07 4.26 1.91
CA ARG A 280 -13.33 4.65 0.71
C ARG A 280 -13.12 3.45 -0.19
N VAL A 281 -12.68 2.33 0.39
CA VAL A 281 -12.41 1.11 -0.38
C VAL A 281 -13.70 0.48 -0.95
N CYS A 282 -14.84 0.62 -0.24
CA CYS A 282 -16.14 0.23 -0.78
C CYS A 282 -16.56 1.08 -1.98
N GLY A 283 -16.20 2.37 -2.02
CA GLY A 283 -16.37 3.23 -3.19
C GLY A 283 -15.67 2.65 -4.42
N ASP A 284 -14.41 2.24 -4.28
CA ASP A 284 -13.62 1.63 -5.36
C ASP A 284 -14.30 0.37 -5.92
N VAL A 285 -14.80 -0.48 -5.03
CA VAL A 285 -15.46 -1.72 -5.46
C VAL A 285 -16.68 -1.43 -6.33
N CYS A 286 -17.45 -0.37 -6.04
CA CYS A 286 -18.62 -0.01 -6.86
C CYS A 286 -18.29 0.31 -8.32
N HIS A 287 -17.05 0.71 -8.63
CA HIS A 287 -16.61 1.05 -10.00
C HIS A 287 -16.14 -0.16 -10.83
N LEU A 288 -16.05 -1.36 -10.24
CA LEU A 288 -15.70 -2.56 -11.00
C LEU A 288 -16.86 -2.95 -11.93
N PRO A 289 -16.56 -3.32 -13.18
CA PRO A 289 -17.60 -3.48 -14.21
C PRO A 289 -18.52 -4.69 -13.95
N THR A 290 -17.99 -5.78 -13.38
CA THR A 290 -18.73 -7.04 -13.25
C THR A 290 -19.15 -7.32 -11.80
N ALA A 291 -20.35 -7.90 -11.62
CA ALA A 291 -20.81 -8.31 -10.29
C ALA A 291 -19.88 -9.32 -9.60
N PRO A 292 -19.28 -10.32 -10.30
CA PRO A 292 -18.27 -11.21 -9.70
C PRO A 292 -17.04 -10.47 -9.18
N ASP A 293 -16.50 -9.49 -9.92
CA ASP A 293 -15.36 -8.69 -9.46
C ASP A 293 -15.74 -7.93 -8.17
N ARG A 294 -16.91 -7.29 -8.15
CA ARG A 294 -17.42 -6.59 -6.96
C ARG A 294 -17.57 -7.49 -5.74
N ALA A 295 -18.21 -8.65 -5.93
CA ALA A 295 -18.44 -9.61 -4.86
C ALA A 295 -17.12 -10.16 -4.30
N SER A 296 -16.17 -10.50 -5.18
CA SER A 296 -14.87 -11.04 -4.77
C SER A 296 -14.08 -10.04 -3.93
N CYS A 297 -14.06 -8.75 -4.32
CA CYS A 297 -13.39 -7.69 -3.57
C CYS A 297 -14.07 -7.40 -2.24
N LEU A 298 -15.39 -7.23 -2.21
CA LEU A 298 -16.10 -7.01 -0.94
C LEU A 298 -15.86 -8.16 0.02
N ARG A 299 -15.89 -9.42 -0.46
CA ARG A 299 -15.57 -10.57 0.37
C ARG A 299 -14.17 -10.44 0.95
N ALA A 300 -13.15 -10.25 0.12
CA ALA A 300 -11.77 -10.13 0.58
C ALA A 300 -11.55 -8.96 1.55
N LEU A 301 -12.22 -7.83 1.35
CA LEU A 301 -12.14 -6.66 2.23
C LEU A 301 -12.79 -6.90 3.60
N LEU A 302 -13.94 -7.58 3.60
CA LEU A 302 -14.70 -7.90 4.80
C LEU A 302 -14.04 -9.02 5.61
N THR A 303 -13.49 -10.04 4.95
CA THR A 303 -12.95 -11.22 5.62
C THR A 303 -11.44 -11.18 5.82
N GLY A 304 -10.71 -10.45 4.96
CA GLY A 304 -9.25 -10.55 4.81
C GLY A 304 -8.79 -11.90 4.23
N ASP A 305 -9.71 -12.69 3.67
CA ASP A 305 -9.43 -13.96 2.98
C ASP A 305 -9.39 -13.74 1.46
N TYR A 306 -8.19 -13.58 0.92
CA TYR A 306 -8.00 -13.38 -0.52
C TYR A 306 -8.02 -14.71 -1.29
N VAL A 307 -7.60 -15.81 -0.66
CA VAL A 307 -7.41 -17.12 -1.34
C VAL A 307 -8.72 -17.90 -1.47
N GLY A 308 -9.77 -17.48 -0.77
CA GLY A 308 -11.13 -17.86 -1.09
C GLY A 308 -11.41 -19.36 -0.93
N ALA A 309 -10.78 -20.03 0.04
CA ALA A 309 -10.97 -21.47 0.28
C ALA A 309 -12.36 -21.85 0.83
N GLY A 310 -13.39 -21.06 0.52
CA GLY A 310 -14.77 -21.26 0.95
C GLY A 310 -15.00 -20.89 2.41
N MET A 311 -16.21 -20.40 2.69
CA MET A 311 -16.76 -20.17 4.03
C MET A 311 -17.23 -21.47 4.70
N GLY A 312 -16.91 -22.63 4.11
CA GLY A 312 -17.58 -23.89 4.41
C GLY A 312 -17.04 -24.64 5.63
N ASP A 313 -15.80 -24.37 6.05
CA ASP A 313 -15.21 -25.07 7.19
C ASP A 313 -14.23 -24.19 7.99
N ASP A 314 -14.77 -23.31 8.83
CA ASP A 314 -14.04 -22.50 9.80
C ASP A 314 -13.16 -23.33 10.75
N SER A 315 -13.36 -24.66 10.85
CA SER A 315 -12.54 -25.53 11.72
C SER A 315 -11.13 -25.78 11.16
N THR A 316 -10.89 -25.46 9.89
CA THR A 316 -9.60 -25.69 9.20
C THR A 316 -8.75 -24.43 9.05
N ARG A 317 -9.20 -23.32 9.63
CA ARG A 317 -8.51 -22.02 9.54
C ARG A 317 -8.25 -21.39 10.89
N VAL A 318 -7.16 -20.63 10.97
CA VAL A 318 -6.81 -19.84 12.13
C VAL A 318 -6.52 -18.40 11.74
N GLY A 319 -6.67 -17.47 12.69
CA GLY A 319 -6.24 -16.10 12.50
C GLY A 319 -4.72 -16.02 12.24
N SER A 320 -4.32 -15.17 11.30
CA SER A 320 -2.93 -14.93 10.94
C SER A 320 -2.12 -14.45 12.16
N ILE A 321 -1.07 -15.21 12.48
CA ILE A 321 -0.21 -14.92 13.63
C ILE A 321 0.47 -13.56 13.44
N VAL A 322 1.03 -13.32 12.25
CA VAL A 322 1.73 -12.06 11.95
C VAL A 322 0.78 -10.86 11.95
N PHE A 323 -0.48 -11.06 11.53
CA PHE A 323 -1.46 -9.99 11.41
C PHE A 323 -2.07 -9.61 12.76
N PHE A 324 -2.40 -10.59 13.61
CA PHE A 324 -3.08 -10.33 14.88
C PHE A 324 -2.17 -10.20 16.09
N SER A 325 -0.89 -10.57 15.98
CA SER A 325 0.09 -10.35 17.05
C SER A 325 0.53 -8.89 17.18
N ASN A 326 0.24 -8.04 16.20
CA ASN A 326 0.54 -6.61 16.27
C ASN A 326 -0.69 -5.79 15.83
N PRO A 327 -1.36 -5.08 16.76
CA PRO A 327 -2.55 -4.29 16.40
C PRO A 327 -2.23 -3.06 15.52
N ALA A 328 -1.00 -2.54 15.52
CA ALA A 328 -0.62 -1.42 14.65
C ALA A 328 -0.61 -1.81 13.16
N ILE A 329 -0.36 -3.09 12.89
CA ILE A 329 -0.38 -3.68 11.55
C ILE A 329 -1.78 -3.75 10.94
N LEU A 330 -2.80 -3.95 11.78
CA LEU A 330 -4.20 -4.00 11.32
C LEU A 330 -4.62 -2.70 10.62
N GLN A 331 -3.96 -1.59 10.95
CA GLN A 331 -4.22 -0.28 10.33
C GLN A 331 -3.45 -0.09 9.01
N ALA A 332 -2.29 -0.74 8.84
CA ALA A 332 -1.38 -0.51 7.71
C ALA A 332 -1.54 -1.49 6.52
N THR A 333 -2.23 -2.63 6.69
CA THR A 333 -2.15 -3.79 5.80
C THR A 333 -3.13 -3.84 4.63
N MET A 334 -3.90 -2.78 4.39
CA MET A 334 -4.88 -2.75 3.30
C MET A 334 -4.33 -2.27 1.95
N THR A 335 -3.03 -2.39 1.72
CA THR A 335 -2.40 -2.22 0.39
C THR A 335 -2.27 -3.53 -0.36
N PHE A 336 -3.33 -4.34 -0.34
CA PHE A 336 -3.67 -4.99 -1.59
C PHE A 336 -3.95 -3.85 -2.57
N SER A 337 -3.07 -3.70 -3.55
CA SER A 337 -3.22 -2.80 -4.69
C SER A 337 -4.72 -2.72 -5.04
N THR A 338 -5.28 -1.53 -5.01
CA THR A 338 -6.74 -1.35 -4.96
C THR A 338 -7.43 -2.23 -6.01
N PRO A 339 -8.63 -2.78 -5.73
CA PRO A 339 -9.37 -3.65 -6.65
C PRO A 339 -9.34 -3.24 -8.14
N LEU A 340 -9.25 -1.93 -8.38
CA LEU A 340 -9.19 -1.30 -9.69
C LEU A 340 -7.79 -1.33 -10.34
N SER A 341 -6.68 -1.28 -9.60
CA SER A 341 -5.33 -1.49 -10.16
C SER A 341 -5.13 -2.94 -10.58
N ALA A 342 -5.67 -3.88 -9.79
CA ALA A 342 -5.77 -5.28 -10.18
C ALA A 342 -6.60 -5.43 -11.46
N HIS A 343 -7.77 -4.79 -11.54
CA HIS A 343 -8.61 -4.84 -12.73
C HIS A 343 -7.91 -4.29 -13.98
N ALA A 344 -7.20 -3.18 -13.87
CA ALA A 344 -6.42 -2.61 -14.98
C ALA A 344 -5.35 -3.59 -15.50
N SER A 345 -4.78 -4.42 -14.60
CA SER A 345 -3.71 -5.37 -14.94
C SER A 345 -4.23 -6.68 -15.52
N PHE A 346 -5.38 -7.17 -15.05
CA PHE A 346 -5.89 -8.51 -15.40
C PHE A 346 -7.13 -8.49 -16.31
N GLY A 347 -7.75 -7.33 -16.51
CA GLY A 347 -8.97 -7.17 -17.28
C GLY A 347 -10.17 -7.93 -16.71
N PRO A 348 -11.30 -7.96 -17.44
CA PRO A 348 -12.46 -8.77 -17.07
C PRO A 348 -12.23 -10.27 -17.34
N GLY A 349 -12.84 -11.14 -16.53
CA GLY A 349 -12.74 -12.59 -16.69
C GLY A 349 -13.92 -13.34 -16.06
N PRO A 350 -13.98 -14.68 -16.23
CA PRO A 350 -15.09 -15.50 -15.74
C PRO A 350 -15.07 -15.71 -14.20
N SER A 351 -13.89 -15.63 -13.57
CA SER A 351 -13.75 -15.60 -12.10
C SER A 351 -13.79 -14.16 -11.58
N GLY A 352 -13.83 -13.92 -10.27
CA GLY A 352 -13.68 -12.57 -9.71
C GLY A 352 -12.24 -12.05 -9.81
N ILE A 353 -12.06 -10.72 -9.71
CA ILE A 353 -10.76 -10.06 -9.85
C ILE A 353 -9.79 -10.44 -8.75
N VAL A 354 -10.29 -10.71 -7.53
CA VAL A 354 -9.45 -11.19 -6.43
C VAL A 354 -8.85 -12.53 -6.79
N GLU A 355 -9.65 -13.48 -7.28
CA GLU A 355 -9.19 -14.79 -7.70
C GLU A 355 -8.13 -14.70 -8.81
N ARG A 356 -8.34 -13.83 -9.81
CA ARG A 356 -7.35 -13.60 -10.88
C ARG A 356 -6.04 -13.04 -10.33
N THR A 357 -6.12 -12.06 -9.43
CA THR A 357 -4.95 -11.42 -8.82
C THR A 357 -4.18 -12.40 -7.95
N VAL A 358 -4.89 -13.19 -7.16
CA VAL A 358 -4.35 -14.26 -6.30
C VAL A 358 -3.70 -15.33 -7.14
N ALA A 359 -4.32 -15.76 -8.24
CA ALA A 359 -3.71 -16.74 -9.14
C ALA A 359 -2.41 -16.21 -9.76
N ALA A 360 -2.38 -14.94 -10.19
CA ALA A 360 -1.19 -14.31 -10.74
C ALA A 360 -0.06 -14.16 -9.71
N LEU A 361 -0.40 -13.73 -8.49
CA LEU A 361 0.54 -13.61 -7.38
C LEU A 361 1.08 -14.98 -6.98
N LYS A 362 0.20 -15.98 -6.82
CA LYS A 362 0.59 -17.36 -6.51
C LYS A 362 1.55 -17.89 -7.57
N ALA A 363 1.29 -17.67 -8.85
CA ALA A 363 2.19 -18.10 -9.92
C ALA A 363 3.57 -17.43 -9.85
N LYS A 364 3.65 -16.15 -9.46
CA LYS A 364 4.92 -15.46 -9.20
C LYS A 364 5.66 -16.08 -8.02
N ILE A 365 4.95 -16.35 -6.93
CA ILE A 365 5.52 -16.97 -5.73
C ILE A 365 5.99 -18.40 -6.02
N ASP A 366 5.20 -19.22 -6.71
CA ASP A 366 5.59 -20.58 -7.10
C ASP A 366 6.90 -20.58 -7.90
N ARG A 367 7.03 -19.66 -8.87
CA ARG A 367 8.29 -19.49 -9.62
C ARG A 367 9.46 -19.10 -8.72
N LEU A 368 9.24 -18.22 -7.75
CA LEU A 368 10.28 -17.83 -6.80
C LEU A 368 10.67 -19.00 -5.89
N CYS A 369 9.71 -19.78 -5.39
CA CYS A 369 9.98 -21.00 -4.62
C CYS A 369 10.88 -21.95 -5.40
N THR A 370 10.51 -22.27 -6.66
CA THR A 370 11.33 -23.15 -7.52
C THR A 370 12.74 -22.59 -7.71
N ARG A 371 12.88 -21.28 -7.94
CA ARG A 371 14.20 -20.64 -8.09
C ARG A 371 15.07 -20.76 -6.84
N ILE A 372 14.49 -20.57 -5.66
CA ILE A 372 15.21 -20.70 -4.39
C ILE A 372 15.58 -22.17 -4.14
N GLU A 373 14.64 -23.11 -4.36
CA GLU A 373 14.86 -24.54 -4.18
C GLU A 373 15.95 -25.09 -5.12
N CYS A 374 15.99 -24.62 -6.36
CA CYS A 374 17.00 -24.99 -7.35
C CYS A 374 18.34 -24.25 -7.17
N GLY A 375 18.46 -23.35 -6.18
CA GLY A 375 19.67 -22.56 -5.95
C GLY A 375 19.93 -21.44 -6.95
N GLN A 376 18.98 -21.15 -7.84
CA GLN A 376 19.05 -20.08 -8.85
C GLN A 376 18.95 -18.68 -8.19
N VAL A 377 18.32 -18.59 -7.02
CA VAL A 377 18.26 -17.33 -6.26
C VAL A 377 18.68 -17.59 -4.83
N GLU A 378 19.80 -16.98 -4.42
CA GLU A 378 20.21 -16.88 -3.03
C GLU A 378 19.59 -15.63 -2.40
N ALA A 379 18.56 -15.81 -1.59
CA ALA A 379 17.86 -14.71 -0.93
C ALA A 379 18.24 -14.59 0.56
N MET A 380 18.54 -13.36 0.97
CA MET A 380 18.96 -13.00 2.33
C MET A 380 18.26 -11.71 2.78
N VAL A 381 18.05 -11.57 4.09
CA VAL A 381 17.46 -10.35 4.68
C VAL A 381 18.31 -9.92 5.87
N LYS A 382 18.60 -8.62 6.01
CA LYS A 382 19.33 -8.03 7.13
C LYS A 382 18.48 -6.97 7.84
N CYS A 383 18.37 -7.07 9.16
CA CYS A 383 17.70 -6.08 9.98
C CYS A 383 18.72 -5.04 10.47
N ALA A 384 18.88 -3.94 9.73
CA ALA A 384 19.85 -2.91 10.04
C ALA A 384 19.45 -1.55 9.45
N PRO A 385 19.88 -0.43 10.07
CA PRO A 385 19.87 0.84 9.37
C PRO A 385 20.73 0.74 8.12
N VAL A 386 20.31 1.41 7.05
CA VAL A 386 20.98 1.36 5.75
C VAL A 386 22.45 1.79 5.83
N ALA A 387 22.76 2.79 6.64
CA ALA A 387 24.14 3.23 6.91
C ALA A 387 25.03 2.09 7.45
N GLY A 388 24.47 1.20 8.28
CA GLY A 388 25.17 0.02 8.82
C GLY A 388 25.27 -1.16 7.83
N ALA A 389 24.71 -1.02 6.62
CA ALA A 389 24.71 -2.05 5.59
C ALA A 389 25.53 -1.68 4.34
N VAL A 390 26.01 -0.44 4.22
CA VAL A 390 26.76 0.08 3.05
C VAL A 390 27.85 -0.88 2.57
N GLN A 391 28.75 -1.30 3.45
CA GLN A 391 29.88 -2.16 3.08
C GLN A 391 29.44 -3.57 2.67
N ALA A 392 28.41 -4.12 3.33
CA ALA A 392 27.86 -5.43 2.97
C ALA A 392 27.19 -5.39 1.60
N ILE A 393 26.42 -4.32 1.33
CA ILE A 393 25.80 -4.07 0.02
C ILE A 393 26.87 -3.93 -1.06
N ARG A 394 27.89 -3.07 -0.84
CA ARG A 394 28.99 -2.89 -1.81
C ARG A 394 29.72 -4.19 -2.11
N SER A 395 29.95 -5.03 -1.10
CA SER A 395 30.64 -6.32 -1.25
C SER A 395 29.87 -7.31 -2.12
N LEU A 396 28.54 -7.15 -2.24
CA LEU A 396 27.73 -7.92 -3.18
C LEU A 396 27.91 -7.47 -4.64
N GLN A 397 28.57 -6.35 -4.92
CA GLN A 397 28.69 -5.79 -6.27
C GLN A 397 27.31 -5.67 -6.94
N PRO A 398 26.39 -4.87 -6.37
CA PRO A 398 25.00 -4.87 -6.78
C PRO A 398 24.88 -4.39 -8.23
N HIS A 399 24.15 -5.16 -9.03
CA HIS A 399 23.67 -4.71 -10.33
C HIS A 399 22.57 -3.66 -10.14
N ARG A 400 21.67 -3.89 -9.17
CA ARG A 400 20.51 -3.04 -8.90
C ARG A 400 20.26 -2.86 -7.41
N ILE A 401 19.86 -1.64 -7.02
CA ILE A 401 19.40 -1.29 -5.68
C ILE A 401 18.04 -0.57 -5.76
N SER A 402 17.00 -1.12 -5.13
CA SER A 402 15.69 -0.47 -5.00
C SER A 402 15.58 0.29 -3.67
N TRP A 403 15.31 1.58 -3.74
CA TRP A 403 15.06 2.47 -2.61
C TRP A 403 13.55 2.69 -2.48
N ASN A 404 12.92 1.94 -1.58
CA ASN A 404 11.47 1.90 -1.44
C ASN A 404 10.97 3.08 -0.56
N GLY A 405 11.31 4.31 -0.92
CA GLY A 405 11.00 5.51 -0.14
C GLY A 405 12.01 5.85 0.95
N VAL A 406 13.03 5.01 1.18
CA VAL A 406 14.06 5.23 2.20
C VAL A 406 14.83 6.54 1.99
N GLN A 407 15.03 6.95 0.74
CA GLN A 407 15.66 8.23 0.39
C GLN A 407 14.93 9.45 0.94
N GLU A 408 13.67 9.29 1.35
CA GLU A 408 12.85 10.38 1.86
C GLU A 408 13.10 10.71 3.34
N TYR A 409 13.72 9.78 4.05
CA TYR A 409 14.00 9.84 5.49
C TYR A 409 15.48 10.16 5.78
N ILE A 410 16.27 10.45 4.74
CA ILE A 410 17.71 10.70 4.82
C ILE A 410 17.99 12.07 4.20
N GLN A 411 18.97 12.79 4.74
CA GLN A 411 19.44 14.03 4.12
C GLN A 411 19.97 13.76 2.71
N ILE A 412 19.66 14.65 1.75
CA ILE A 412 19.92 14.37 0.34
C ILE A 412 21.42 14.15 0.03
N ASP A 413 22.30 14.93 0.64
CA ASP A 413 23.76 14.80 0.46
C ASP A 413 24.29 13.49 1.05
N GLU A 414 23.86 13.16 2.27
CA GLU A 414 24.20 11.91 2.95
C GLU A 414 23.68 10.70 2.17
N PHE A 415 22.47 10.81 1.62
CA PHE A 415 21.86 9.81 0.76
C PHE A 415 22.73 9.55 -0.48
N HIS A 416 23.09 10.60 -1.23
CA HIS A 416 23.90 10.45 -2.44
C HIS A 416 25.29 9.91 -2.11
N GLN A 417 25.88 10.29 -0.98
CA GLN A 417 27.13 9.72 -0.51
C GLN A 417 27.00 8.21 -0.28
N MET A 418 26.01 7.77 0.48
CA MET A 418 25.78 6.34 0.72
C MET A 418 25.50 5.58 -0.57
N ALA A 419 24.67 6.13 -1.46
CA ALA A 419 24.36 5.51 -2.74
C ALA A 419 25.64 5.27 -3.56
N ARG A 420 26.53 6.28 -3.65
CA ARG A 420 27.84 6.14 -4.32
C ARG A 420 28.74 5.10 -3.66
N GLU A 421 28.78 5.05 -2.33
CA GLU A 421 29.61 4.10 -1.59
C GLU A 421 29.18 2.65 -1.81
N MET A 422 27.87 2.43 -2.03
CA MET A 422 27.28 1.13 -2.34
C MET A 422 27.44 0.72 -3.81
N SER A 423 27.54 1.67 -4.74
CA SER A 423 27.63 1.39 -6.17
C SER A 423 28.92 0.63 -6.53
N PHE A 424 28.79 -0.34 -7.43
CA PHE A 424 29.90 -1.07 -8.02
C PHE A 424 30.42 -0.35 -9.27
N HIS A 425 31.75 -0.30 -9.40
CA HIS A 425 32.45 0.51 -10.42
C HIS A 425 32.40 -0.06 -11.85
N GLY A 426 31.95 -1.29 -12.06
CA GLY A 426 31.95 -1.97 -13.36
C GLY A 426 30.90 -1.42 -14.34
N PRO A 427 29.86 -2.18 -14.70
CA PRO A 427 28.80 -1.70 -15.60
C PRO A 427 27.95 -0.56 -15.00
N GLY A 428 28.22 -0.16 -13.75
CA GLY A 428 27.40 0.75 -12.95
C GLY A 428 26.30 0.00 -12.21
N THR A 429 25.98 0.46 -11.01
CA THR A 429 24.81 0.00 -10.24
C THR A 429 23.61 0.88 -10.58
N GLU A 430 22.49 0.27 -10.93
CA GLU A 430 21.21 0.94 -11.13
C GLU A 430 20.52 1.19 -9.79
N HIS A 431 20.23 2.43 -9.45
CA HIS A 431 19.47 2.79 -8.26
C HIS A 431 18.05 3.15 -8.69
N HIS A 432 17.04 2.41 -8.21
CA HIS A 432 15.63 2.68 -8.49
C HIS A 432 14.99 3.34 -7.27
N PHE A 433 14.12 4.31 -7.53
CA PHE A 433 13.51 5.13 -6.49
C PHE A 433 12.00 5.06 -6.55
N VAL A 434 11.37 5.07 -5.38
CA VAL A 434 9.94 5.31 -5.21
C VAL A 434 9.79 6.49 -4.26
N SER A 435 9.35 7.65 -4.74
CA SER A 435 9.21 8.87 -3.94
C SER A 435 7.73 9.25 -3.79
N ARG A 436 7.29 9.45 -2.56
CA ARG A 436 5.92 9.84 -2.16
C ARG A 436 5.88 11.25 -1.59
N GLN A 437 6.93 11.68 -0.90
CA GLN A 437 7.03 12.98 -0.27
C GLN A 437 7.67 14.06 -1.16
N TRP A 438 7.98 13.75 -2.42
CA TRP A 438 8.51 14.74 -3.35
C TRP A 438 7.68 16.04 -3.48
N PRO A 439 6.33 16.06 -3.35
CA PRO A 439 5.57 17.32 -3.42
C PRO A 439 5.87 18.28 -2.26
N LYS A 440 6.43 17.79 -1.15
CA LYS A 440 6.91 18.65 -0.06
C LYS A 440 8.19 19.42 -0.44
N SER A 441 8.83 19.05 -1.54
CA SER A 441 10.08 19.67 -1.99
C SER A 441 9.88 20.71 -3.09
N ILE A 442 8.66 20.83 -3.65
CA ILE A 442 8.36 21.72 -4.77
C ILE A 442 7.13 22.57 -4.44
N PHE A 443 7.27 23.89 -4.48
CA PHE A 443 6.13 24.79 -4.35
C PHE A 443 5.26 24.73 -5.63
N GLY A 444 3.94 24.60 -5.48
CA GLY A 444 3.05 24.41 -6.62
C GLY A 444 2.80 22.94 -7.00
N ALA A 445 3.44 21.99 -6.32
CA ALA A 445 3.16 20.55 -6.50
C ALA A 445 1.89 20.08 -5.78
N ASP A 446 1.23 20.95 -5.04
CA ASP A 446 -0.07 20.70 -4.40
C ASP A 446 -1.09 21.78 -4.80
N ILE A 447 -2.36 21.40 -5.02
CA ILE A 447 -3.43 22.31 -5.44
C ILE A 447 -3.61 23.49 -4.48
N TYR A 448 -3.32 23.31 -3.19
CA TYR A 448 -3.46 24.37 -2.20
C TYR A 448 -2.44 25.50 -2.39
N ASP A 449 -1.38 25.29 -3.17
CA ASP A 449 -0.42 26.33 -3.60
C ASP A 449 -0.93 27.15 -4.78
N ILE A 450 -1.91 26.62 -5.52
CA ILE A 450 -2.35 27.19 -6.79
C ILE A 450 -3.45 28.23 -6.55
N ALA A 451 -3.34 29.38 -7.21
CA ALA A 451 -4.37 30.42 -7.21
C ALA A 451 -5.74 29.87 -7.65
N VAL A 452 -6.80 30.36 -6.99
CA VAL A 452 -8.17 29.82 -7.12
C VAL A 452 -8.68 29.82 -8.56
N ASP A 453 -8.36 30.87 -9.31
CA ASP A 453 -8.72 31.05 -10.71
C ASP A 453 -8.12 30.00 -11.65
N HIS A 454 -7.03 29.33 -11.24
CA HIS A 454 -6.41 28.25 -11.99
C HIS A 454 -6.84 26.85 -11.56
N ARG A 455 -7.45 26.68 -10.38
CA ARG A 455 -7.81 25.37 -9.82
C ARG A 455 -8.88 24.64 -10.65
N SER A 456 -9.86 25.38 -11.19
CA SER A 456 -10.91 24.77 -12.03
C SER A 456 -10.35 24.08 -13.28
N ALA A 457 -9.37 24.71 -13.93
CA ALA A 457 -8.70 24.13 -15.10
C ALA A 457 -7.90 22.87 -14.74
N LEU A 458 -7.21 22.88 -13.59
CA LEU A 458 -6.48 21.71 -13.09
C LEU A 458 -7.40 20.53 -12.78
N LEU A 459 -8.54 20.80 -12.14
CA LEU A 459 -9.54 19.78 -11.86
C LEU A 459 -10.07 19.18 -13.16
N GLN A 460 -10.39 20.01 -14.16
CA GLN A 460 -10.86 19.52 -15.45
C GLN A 460 -9.80 18.68 -16.18
N GLU A 461 -8.55 19.14 -16.23
CA GLU A 461 -7.46 18.37 -16.83
C GLU A 461 -7.25 17.02 -16.12
N GLY A 462 -7.40 17.00 -14.80
CA GLY A 462 -7.36 15.77 -14.02
C GLY A 462 -8.51 14.82 -14.38
N ARG A 463 -9.73 15.32 -14.58
CA ARG A 463 -10.87 14.50 -15.03
C ARG A 463 -10.57 13.88 -16.39
N ASP A 464 -10.06 14.68 -17.33
CA ASP A 464 -9.71 14.21 -18.67
C ASP A 464 -8.58 13.17 -18.64
N LEU A 465 -7.61 13.32 -17.72
CA LEU A 465 -6.58 12.32 -17.47
C LEU A 465 -7.17 11.01 -16.98
N LEU A 466 -8.03 11.06 -15.95
CA LEU A 466 -8.68 9.88 -15.41
C LEU A 466 -9.60 9.19 -16.41
N ALA A 467 -10.43 9.93 -17.13
CA ALA A 467 -11.33 9.38 -18.13
C ALA A 467 -10.55 8.56 -19.17
N ARG A 468 -9.37 9.04 -19.61
CA ARG A 468 -8.46 8.29 -20.48
C ARG A 468 -7.93 7.02 -19.83
N LEU A 469 -7.49 7.08 -18.58
CA LEU A 469 -6.99 5.91 -17.84
C LEU A 469 -8.09 4.86 -17.61
N PHE A 470 -9.31 5.29 -17.26
CA PHE A 470 -10.45 4.41 -17.03
C PHE A 470 -10.92 3.74 -18.31
N LYS A 471 -10.95 4.49 -19.41
CA LYS A 471 -11.23 3.95 -20.74
C LYS A 471 -10.19 2.90 -21.13
N ALA A 472 -8.90 3.16 -20.89
CA ALA A 472 -7.83 2.20 -21.14
C ALA A 472 -7.98 0.93 -20.27
N ALA A 473 -8.41 1.09 -19.02
CA ALA A 473 -8.64 0.00 -18.06
C ALA A 473 -10.02 -0.70 -18.19
N ARG A 474 -10.87 -0.27 -19.14
CA ARG A 474 -12.23 -0.82 -19.38
C ARG A 474 -13.16 -0.79 -18.16
N LEU A 475 -13.07 0.27 -17.36
CA LEU A 475 -13.91 0.46 -16.17
C LEU A 475 -15.29 1.05 -16.53
N SER A 476 -16.32 0.74 -15.74
CA SER A 476 -17.72 1.02 -16.08
C SER A 476 -18.18 2.46 -15.83
N SER A 477 -17.50 3.20 -14.97
CA SER A 477 -17.86 4.57 -14.62
C SER A 477 -16.66 5.37 -14.15
N GLU A 478 -16.72 6.69 -14.34
CA GLU A 478 -15.74 7.59 -13.75
C GLU A 478 -15.80 7.50 -12.22
N PRO A 479 -14.65 7.43 -11.57
CA PRO A 479 -14.58 7.26 -10.14
C PRO A 479 -14.88 8.56 -9.43
N ILE A 480 -15.45 8.47 -8.23
CA ILE A 480 -15.58 9.65 -7.38
C ILE A 480 -14.27 9.80 -6.62
N ILE A 481 -13.45 10.75 -7.07
CA ILE A 481 -12.10 10.99 -6.54
C ILE A 481 -12.06 12.31 -5.81
N ASP A 482 -11.29 12.33 -4.72
CA ASP A 482 -11.00 13.56 -3.99
C ASP A 482 -10.39 14.60 -4.97
N PRO A 483 -11.00 15.79 -5.11
CA PRO A 483 -10.58 16.80 -6.08
C PRO A 483 -9.13 17.28 -5.86
N THR A 484 -8.62 17.20 -4.63
CA THR A 484 -7.22 17.49 -4.32
C THR A 484 -6.31 16.52 -5.06
N ARG A 485 -6.61 15.22 -4.99
CA ARG A 485 -5.81 14.17 -5.66
C ARG A 485 -5.87 14.29 -7.16
N LEU A 486 -7.03 14.68 -7.68
CA LEU A 486 -7.25 14.91 -9.10
C LEU A 486 -6.33 15.98 -9.66
N ALA A 487 -6.31 17.14 -9.02
CA ALA A 487 -5.41 18.23 -9.39
C ALA A 487 -3.95 17.87 -9.14
N ASN A 488 -3.63 17.25 -8.01
CA ASN A 488 -2.25 16.84 -7.68
C ASN A 488 -1.69 15.84 -8.70
N ALA A 489 -2.52 14.98 -9.31
CA ALA A 489 -2.11 14.10 -10.41
C ALA A 489 -1.58 14.90 -11.62
N VAL A 490 -2.23 16.01 -11.95
CA VAL A 490 -1.82 16.92 -13.02
C VAL A 490 -0.54 17.65 -12.63
N LEU A 491 -0.50 18.19 -11.42
CA LEU A 491 0.68 18.90 -10.91
C LEU A 491 1.91 17.99 -10.84
N ALA A 492 1.74 16.71 -10.51
CA ALA A 492 2.80 15.73 -10.59
C ALA A 492 3.39 15.57 -11.99
N ARG A 493 2.54 15.51 -13.01
CA ARG A 493 2.99 15.48 -14.41
C ARG A 493 3.77 16.73 -14.81
N ARG A 494 3.47 17.87 -14.18
CA ARG A 494 4.14 19.15 -14.45
C ARG A 494 5.48 19.27 -13.71
N PHE A 495 5.57 18.80 -12.47
CA PHE A 495 6.67 19.11 -11.56
C PHE A 495 7.55 17.93 -11.12
N ALA A 496 7.16 16.68 -11.42
CA ALA A 496 7.99 15.51 -11.11
C ALA A 496 9.41 15.63 -11.69
N ARG A 497 9.52 16.19 -12.91
CA ARG A 497 10.81 16.41 -13.55
C ARG A 497 11.66 17.41 -12.78
N THR A 498 11.08 18.51 -12.32
CA THR A 498 11.77 19.51 -11.50
C THR A 498 12.35 18.90 -10.23
N TYR A 499 11.57 18.06 -9.53
CA TYR A 499 12.09 17.35 -8.36
C TYR A 499 13.24 16.40 -8.71
N VAL A 500 13.10 15.61 -9.77
CA VAL A 500 14.17 14.67 -10.18
C VAL A 500 15.42 15.42 -10.59
N ASP A 501 15.30 16.54 -11.32
CA ASP A 501 16.45 17.35 -11.72
C ASP A 501 17.13 17.99 -10.49
N TYR A 502 16.37 18.48 -9.51
CA TYR A 502 16.91 18.93 -8.22
C TYR A 502 17.64 17.80 -7.47
N PHE A 503 17.00 16.62 -7.40
CA PHE A 503 17.56 15.45 -6.73
C PHE A 503 18.87 15.01 -7.40
N VAL A 504 18.92 15.00 -8.73
CA VAL A 504 20.13 14.66 -9.48
C VAL A 504 21.20 15.74 -9.36
N ALA A 505 20.84 17.02 -9.42
CA ALA A 505 21.78 18.13 -9.28
C ALA A 505 22.50 18.11 -7.92
N SER A 506 21.78 17.72 -6.86
CA SER A 506 22.32 17.55 -5.50
C SER A 506 23.36 16.43 -5.42
N ALA A 507 23.32 15.46 -6.33
CA ALA A 507 24.33 14.40 -6.41
C ALA A 507 25.69 14.88 -6.99
N GLY A 508 25.74 16.06 -7.59
CA GLY A 508 26.93 16.60 -8.28
C GLY A 508 27.17 15.99 -9.67
N ARG A 509 28.37 16.20 -10.23
CA ARG A 509 28.73 15.81 -11.62
C ARG A 509 28.83 14.29 -11.86
N ASP A 510 28.76 13.50 -10.80
CA ASP A 510 29.04 12.06 -10.81
C ASP A 510 27.76 11.20 -10.81
N CYS A 511 26.62 11.80 -11.15
CA CYS A 511 25.33 11.11 -11.26
C CYS A 511 24.73 11.36 -12.65
N ALA A 512 24.21 10.29 -13.26
CA ALA A 512 23.43 10.37 -14.49
C ALA A 512 22.07 9.72 -14.28
N ALA A 513 21.00 10.47 -14.55
CA ALA A 513 19.66 9.90 -14.62
C ALA A 513 19.58 8.89 -15.77
N GLN A 514 18.92 7.76 -15.52
CA GLN A 514 18.70 6.72 -16.50
C GLN A 514 17.21 6.58 -16.82
N GLY A 515 16.91 6.43 -18.10
CA GLY A 515 15.57 6.18 -18.61
C GLY A 515 14.60 7.34 -18.42
N ASP A 516 13.33 7.05 -18.69
CA ASP A 516 12.24 8.00 -18.50
C ASP A 516 11.79 8.02 -17.03
N ILE A 517 11.39 9.20 -16.55
CA ILE A 517 10.72 9.34 -15.26
C ILE A 517 9.33 8.74 -15.40
N SER A 518 9.11 7.61 -14.72
CA SER A 518 7.79 7.03 -14.65
C SER A 518 7.03 7.68 -13.50
N ILE A 519 6.12 8.56 -13.86
CA ILE A 519 5.11 9.02 -12.91
C ILE A 519 4.11 7.90 -12.84
N VAL A 520 4.05 7.21 -11.71
CA VAL A 520 2.89 6.38 -11.42
C VAL A 520 1.79 7.41 -11.21
N PRO A 521 0.86 7.63 -12.17
CA PRO A 521 -0.26 8.51 -11.90
C PRO A 521 -0.83 8.03 -10.58
N PRO A 522 -1.29 8.92 -9.68
CA PRO A 522 -1.96 8.43 -8.49
C PRO A 522 -2.99 7.46 -9.04
N LEU A 523 -2.78 6.16 -8.77
CA LEU A 523 -3.80 5.18 -9.06
C LEU A 523 -5.01 5.83 -8.41
N PRO A 524 -6.15 5.91 -9.10
CA PRO A 524 -7.27 6.76 -8.74
C PRO A 524 -7.68 6.73 -7.24
N PHE A 525 -7.15 5.78 -6.47
CA PHE A 525 -7.43 5.49 -5.07
C PHE A 525 -6.20 5.23 -4.18
N SER A 526 -4.97 5.45 -4.66
CA SER A 526 -3.79 5.46 -3.77
C SER A 526 -3.96 6.58 -2.74
N VAL A 527 -3.67 6.26 -1.47
CA VAL A 527 -3.69 7.23 -0.36
C VAL A 527 -2.60 8.27 -0.53
N SER A 528 -1.57 7.96 -1.31
CA SER A 528 -0.38 8.77 -1.45
C SER A 528 -0.54 9.79 -2.58
N PRO A 529 -0.02 11.02 -2.39
CA PRO A 529 0.22 11.94 -3.49
C PRO A 529 1.01 11.22 -4.60
N SER A 530 0.88 11.71 -5.84
CA SER A 530 1.39 11.09 -7.05
C SER A 530 2.78 10.49 -6.85
N ILE A 531 2.89 9.16 -6.82
CA ILE A 531 4.18 8.51 -6.62
C ILE A 531 5.01 8.72 -7.88
N ILE A 532 6.26 9.12 -7.72
CA ILE A 532 7.21 9.16 -8.83
C ILE A 532 8.22 8.03 -8.68
N CYS A 533 8.52 7.39 -9.80
CA CYS A 533 9.54 6.38 -9.92
C CYS A 533 10.57 6.82 -10.97
N PHE A 534 11.84 6.70 -10.62
CA PHE A 534 12.94 7.05 -11.51
C PHE A 534 14.15 6.16 -11.19
N ALA A 535 15.13 6.14 -12.09
CA ALA A 535 16.37 5.40 -11.90
C ALA A 535 17.59 6.28 -12.13
N LEU A 536 18.65 6.05 -11.36
CA LEU A 536 19.93 6.76 -11.46
C LEU A 536 21.09 5.77 -11.53
N THR A 537 22.18 6.19 -12.15
CA THR A 537 23.49 5.54 -12.01
C THR A 537 24.50 6.52 -11.46
N TYR A 538 25.30 6.05 -10.52
CA TYR A 538 26.42 6.81 -9.98
C TYR A 538 27.70 6.38 -10.67
N ARG A 539 28.43 7.34 -11.21
CA ARG A 539 29.77 7.15 -11.76
C ARG A 539 30.77 7.54 -10.70
N ASN A 540 31.30 6.57 -9.96
CA ASN A 540 32.49 6.87 -9.19
C ASN A 540 33.67 6.96 -10.16
N LYS A 541 34.28 8.14 -10.29
CA LYS A 541 35.65 8.18 -10.81
C LYS A 541 36.52 7.40 -9.82
N PRO A 542 37.41 6.51 -10.26
CA PRO A 542 38.42 5.96 -9.37
C PRO A 542 39.14 7.16 -8.76
N SER A 543 39.14 7.26 -7.43
CA SER A 543 39.93 8.24 -6.70
C SER A 543 41.38 8.06 -7.13
N SER A 544 41.87 8.98 -7.95
CA SER A 544 43.24 9.02 -8.46
C SER A 544 44.23 9.24 -7.35
#